data_AF-A0A942MFF6-F1
#
_entry.id   AF-A0A942MFF6-F1
#
_cell.length_a   1.000
_cell.length_b   1.000
_cell.length_c   1.000
_cell.angle_alpha   90.00
_cell.angle_beta   90.00
_cell.angle_gamma   90.00
#
_symmetry.space_group_name_H-M   'P 1'
#
loop_
_entity.id
_entity.type
_entity.pdbx_description
1 polymer ?
#
loop_
_entity_poly.entity_id
_entity_poly.type
_entity_poly.pdbx_seq_one_letter_code
_entity_poly.pdbx_strand_id
1 'polypeptide(L)'
;MFLNNLFGTKESAQLYIEKDITEQGILFRIYFKKKEQLILQQFPLELNKYLTIKELLVQDQLAKLEVLEQLWLEEWLIAQDSGYLLSGLRLYDLDERSRKELDLPQVEDNIAIELESRQAVGTKGFEIKYSLNHPKHGYFHRFGKRLGNLYVINKDTLLLLPKNIQKLIETIDNRPQKVEDQFGYLALVKKLATSVNARLDTYIQKENYYFPEELDVETEIKNNELIELYPSFRDLDNKLNNEIRSSLFKGASYTKITGPPLQVVV
;
A
#
# COMPACT_ATOMS: atom_id res chain seq x y z
N MET A 1 -32.24 -41.56 -48.60
CA MET A 1 -31.09 -41.92 -47.73
C MET A 1 -29.90 -41.18 -48.29
N PHE A 2 -29.24 -40.19 -47.67
CA PHE A 2 -28.97 -39.85 -46.26
C PHE A 2 -29.09 -38.31 -46.13
N LEU A 3 -29.98 -37.74 -45.31
CA LEU A 3 -29.85 -37.38 -43.89
C LEU A 3 -28.54 -36.68 -43.48
N ASN A 4 -28.72 -35.41 -43.09
CA ASN A 4 -28.07 -34.64 -42.03
C ASN A 4 -26.54 -34.45 -42.07
N ASN A 5 -26.12 -33.23 -42.41
CA ASN A 5 -25.14 -32.50 -41.61
C ASN A 5 -25.74 -31.14 -41.21
N LEU A 6 -26.75 -31.22 -40.35
CA LEU A 6 -27.18 -30.17 -39.43
C LEU A 6 -26.15 -30.10 -38.29
N PHE A 7 -25.02 -29.45 -38.52
CA PHE A 7 -24.22 -28.90 -37.44
C PHE A 7 -23.80 -27.51 -37.88
N GLY A 8 -24.70 -26.54 -37.69
CA GLY A 8 -24.26 -25.17 -37.53
C GLY A 8 -23.25 -25.18 -36.38
N THR A 9 -22.03 -24.73 -36.66
CA THR A 9 -21.04 -24.41 -35.64
C THR A 9 -21.71 -23.45 -34.68
N LYS A 10 -22.15 -23.99 -33.54
CA LYS A 10 -22.70 -23.20 -32.44
C LYS A 10 -21.54 -22.30 -32.02
N GLU A 11 -21.60 -21.02 -32.37
CA GLU A 11 -20.69 -20.02 -31.81
C GLU A 11 -20.76 -20.17 -30.30
N SER A 12 -19.71 -20.75 -29.71
CA SER A 12 -19.62 -20.94 -28.29
C SER A 12 -19.48 -19.56 -27.67
N ALA A 13 -20.35 -19.26 -26.71
CA ALA A 13 -20.18 -18.06 -25.93
C ALA A 13 -18.82 -18.12 -25.23
N GLN A 14 -18.12 -16.99 -25.14
CA GLN A 14 -16.76 -16.91 -24.61
C GLN A 14 -16.67 -15.85 -23.52
N LEU A 15 -16.06 -16.22 -22.40
CA LEU A 15 -15.77 -15.33 -21.30
C LEU A 15 -14.40 -14.69 -21.49
N TYR A 16 -14.32 -13.37 -21.30
CA TYR A 16 -13.10 -12.58 -21.37
C TYR A 16 -12.96 -11.79 -20.08
N ILE A 17 -11.81 -11.89 -19.43
CA ILE A 17 -11.48 -11.09 -18.25
C ILE A 17 -10.31 -10.18 -18.65
N GLU A 18 -10.60 -8.89 -18.73
CA GLU A 18 -9.58 -7.87 -18.93
C GLU A 18 -9.08 -7.35 -17.59
N LYS A 19 -7.82 -6.94 -17.57
CA LYS A 19 -7.12 -6.44 -16.39
C LYS A 19 -6.35 -5.17 -16.75
N ASP A 20 -6.66 -4.09 -16.05
CA ASP A 20 -5.92 -2.83 -16.15
C ASP A 20 -5.19 -2.54 -14.83
N ILE A 21 -3.93 -2.16 -14.93
CA ILE A 21 -3.13 -1.70 -13.79
C ILE A 21 -3.32 -0.19 -13.63
N THR A 22 -3.69 0.23 -12.44
CA THR A 22 -3.96 1.63 -12.07
C THR A 22 -3.12 2.01 -10.85
N GLU A 23 -3.08 3.31 -10.51
CA GLU A 23 -2.41 3.77 -9.28
C GLU A 23 -3.09 3.24 -7.99
N GLN A 24 -4.39 2.94 -8.05
CA GLN A 24 -5.18 2.46 -6.91
C GLN A 24 -5.10 0.94 -6.73
N GLY A 25 -4.68 0.21 -7.76
CA GLY A 25 -4.69 -1.25 -7.79
C GLY A 25 -5.01 -1.80 -9.17
N ILE A 26 -5.77 -2.89 -9.21
CA ILE A 26 -6.02 -3.65 -10.44
C ILE A 26 -7.52 -3.65 -10.74
N LEU A 27 -7.89 -3.11 -11.90
CA LEU A 27 -9.27 -3.06 -12.37
C LEU A 27 -9.56 -4.26 -13.27
N PHE A 28 -10.52 -5.08 -12.88
CA PHE A 28 -11.00 -6.21 -13.65
C PHE A 28 -12.29 -5.86 -14.39
N ARG A 29 -12.36 -6.23 -15.67
CA ARG A 29 -13.60 -6.16 -16.46
C ARG A 29 -13.94 -7.52 -17.00
N ILE A 30 -15.16 -7.96 -16.73
CA ILE A 30 -15.64 -9.29 -17.08
C ILE A 30 -16.60 -9.12 -18.24
N TYR A 31 -16.28 -9.69 -19.39
CA TYR A 31 -17.07 -9.62 -20.59
C TYR A 31 -17.54 -11.01 -21.00
N PHE A 32 -18.78 -11.08 -21.44
CA PHE A 32 -19.32 -12.26 -22.08
C PHE A 32 -19.59 -11.94 -23.55
N LYS A 33 -18.92 -12.67 -24.44
CA LYS A 33 -19.14 -12.56 -25.88
C LYS A 33 -20.17 -13.59 -26.30
N LYS A 34 -21.30 -13.13 -26.86
CA LYS A 34 -22.31 -13.97 -27.48
C LYS A 34 -22.55 -13.45 -28.89
N LYS A 35 -22.14 -14.21 -29.90
CA LYS A 35 -22.04 -13.74 -31.30
C LYS A 35 -21.09 -12.55 -31.42
N GLU A 36 -21.51 -11.47 -32.09
CA GLU A 36 -20.77 -10.20 -32.27
C GLU A 36 -20.91 -9.21 -31.10
N GLN A 37 -21.69 -9.55 -30.05
CA GLN A 37 -21.92 -8.63 -28.93
C GLN A 37 -21.04 -8.98 -27.73
N LEU A 38 -20.32 -7.96 -27.23
CA LEU A 38 -19.55 -7.99 -26.00
C LEU A 38 -20.38 -7.36 -24.87
N ILE A 39 -20.75 -8.13 -23.85
CA ILE A 39 -21.61 -7.68 -22.77
C ILE A 39 -20.80 -7.67 -21.46
N LEU A 40 -20.64 -6.50 -20.85
CA LEU A 40 -20.03 -6.37 -19.52
C LEU A 40 -20.92 -7.08 -18.48
N GLN A 41 -20.31 -7.92 -17.65
CA GLN A 41 -20.97 -8.68 -16.60
C GLN A 41 -20.74 -8.03 -15.24
N GLN A 42 -21.71 -8.21 -14.35
CA GLN A 42 -21.64 -7.75 -12.97
C GLN A 42 -21.80 -8.94 -12.02
N PHE A 43 -21.10 -8.90 -10.90
CA PHE A 43 -21.34 -9.79 -9.77
C PHE A 43 -22.63 -9.40 -9.01
N PRO A 44 -23.31 -10.37 -8.37
CA PRO A 44 -23.05 -11.82 -8.45
C PRO A 44 -23.47 -12.40 -9.80
N LEU A 45 -22.71 -13.38 -10.32
CA LEU A 45 -22.88 -13.83 -11.70
C LEU A 45 -24.21 -14.54 -11.96
N GLU A 46 -24.78 -15.12 -10.91
CA GLU A 46 -26.08 -15.82 -10.91
C GLU A 46 -27.24 -14.91 -11.33
N LEU A 47 -27.10 -13.59 -11.14
CA LEU A 47 -28.12 -12.60 -11.52
C LEU A 47 -28.01 -12.18 -12.99
N ASN A 48 -26.97 -12.61 -13.70
CA ASN A 48 -26.78 -12.26 -15.11
C ASN A 48 -27.71 -13.11 -15.99
N LYS A 49 -28.72 -12.45 -16.56
CA LYS A 49 -29.75 -13.04 -17.44
C LYS A 49 -29.19 -13.79 -18.67
N TYR A 50 -27.92 -13.59 -19.01
CA TYR A 50 -27.30 -14.08 -20.24
C TYR A 50 -26.33 -15.24 -20.01
N LEU A 51 -26.10 -15.63 -18.75
CA LEU A 51 -25.13 -16.63 -18.36
C LEU A 51 -25.85 -17.87 -17.83
N THR A 52 -25.75 -18.99 -18.54
CA THR A 52 -26.15 -20.29 -17.97
C THR A 52 -24.95 -21.01 -17.38
N ILE A 53 -25.15 -21.78 -16.30
CA ILE A 53 -24.10 -22.58 -15.64
C ILE A 53 -23.37 -23.49 -16.65
N LYS A 54 -24.09 -24.03 -17.64
CA LYS A 54 -23.49 -24.87 -18.70
C LYS A 54 -22.56 -24.09 -19.62
N GLU A 55 -22.83 -22.81 -19.88
CA GLU A 55 -21.95 -21.95 -20.69
C GLU A 55 -20.69 -21.56 -19.90
N LEU A 56 -20.77 -21.45 -18.56
CA LEU A 56 -19.63 -21.17 -17.68
C LEU A 56 -18.65 -22.35 -17.56
N LEU A 57 -19.16 -23.57 -17.41
CA LEU A 57 -18.35 -24.76 -17.13
C LEU A 57 -17.36 -25.15 -18.25
N VAL A 58 -17.52 -24.57 -19.45
CA VAL A 58 -16.67 -24.87 -20.62
C VAL A 58 -15.67 -23.73 -20.90
N GLN A 59 -15.60 -22.72 -20.02
CA GLN A 59 -14.73 -21.56 -20.22
C GLN A 59 -13.32 -21.79 -19.66
N ASP A 60 -12.31 -21.44 -20.46
CA ASP A 60 -10.90 -21.48 -20.04
C ASP A 60 -10.60 -20.54 -18.86
N GLN A 61 -11.41 -19.51 -18.67
CA GLN A 61 -11.25 -18.49 -17.62
C GLN A 61 -12.07 -18.79 -16.36
N LEU A 62 -12.69 -19.98 -16.24
CA LEU A 62 -13.57 -20.32 -15.12
C LEU A 62 -12.87 -20.20 -13.76
N ALA A 63 -11.64 -20.73 -13.63
CA ALA A 63 -10.88 -20.66 -12.38
C ALA A 63 -10.63 -19.21 -11.94
N LYS A 64 -10.32 -18.30 -12.87
CA LYS A 64 -10.16 -16.88 -12.57
C LYS A 64 -11.46 -16.24 -12.12
N LEU A 65 -12.55 -16.61 -12.78
CA LEU A 65 -13.87 -16.09 -12.47
C LEU A 65 -14.32 -16.50 -11.06
N GLU A 66 -14.09 -17.77 -10.68
CA GLU A 66 -14.37 -18.28 -9.34
C GLU A 66 -13.60 -17.50 -8.27
N VAL A 67 -12.30 -17.24 -8.51
CA VAL A 67 -11.50 -16.42 -7.59
C VAL A 67 -12.06 -14.99 -7.50
N LEU A 68 -12.39 -14.34 -8.63
CA LEU A 68 -12.97 -13.00 -8.60
C LEU A 68 -14.34 -12.97 -7.89
N GLU A 69 -15.17 -13.99 -8.06
CA GLU A 69 -16.46 -14.09 -7.36
C GLU A 69 -16.27 -14.25 -5.86
N GLN A 70 -15.31 -15.08 -5.44
CA GLN A 70 -14.95 -15.20 -4.03
C GLN A 70 -14.46 -13.87 -3.46
N LEU A 71 -13.56 -13.16 -4.15
CA LEU A 71 -13.06 -11.85 -3.71
C LEU A 71 -14.16 -10.79 -3.66
N TRP A 72 -15.18 -10.89 -4.51
CA TRP A 72 -16.36 -10.04 -4.43
C TRP A 72 -17.22 -10.36 -3.20
N LEU A 73 -17.50 -11.63 -2.94
CA LEU A 73 -18.26 -12.09 -1.76
C LEU A 73 -17.56 -11.71 -0.44
N GLU A 74 -16.24 -11.68 -0.44
CA GLU A 74 -15.42 -11.25 0.70
C GLU A 74 -15.28 -9.72 0.82
N GLU A 75 -15.92 -8.93 -0.06
CA GLU A 75 -15.86 -7.47 -0.13
C GLU A 75 -14.46 -6.89 -0.41
N TRP A 76 -13.57 -7.66 -1.07
CA TRP A 76 -12.23 -7.19 -1.45
C TRP A 76 -12.23 -6.43 -2.77
N LEU A 77 -13.19 -6.74 -3.64
CA LEU A 77 -13.42 -6.03 -4.89
C LEU A 77 -14.38 -4.86 -4.67
N ILE A 78 -14.01 -3.67 -5.15
CA ILE A 78 -14.84 -2.47 -5.10
C ILE A 78 -15.49 -2.27 -6.46
N ALA A 79 -16.83 -2.28 -6.51
CA ALA A 79 -17.55 -2.03 -7.76
C ALA A 79 -17.32 -0.58 -8.23
N GLN A 80 -17.05 -0.44 -9.53
CA GLN A 80 -16.93 0.83 -10.25
C GLN A 80 -17.76 0.77 -11.53
N ASP A 81 -18.08 1.92 -12.12
CA ASP A 81 -18.89 2.01 -13.36
C ASP A 81 -18.35 1.15 -14.51
N SER A 82 -17.03 0.94 -14.54
CA SER A 82 -16.35 0.21 -15.59
C SER A 82 -15.88 -1.20 -15.20
N GLY A 83 -16.15 -1.69 -13.99
CA GLY A 83 -15.69 -3.01 -13.54
C GLY A 83 -15.49 -3.12 -12.03
N TYR A 84 -14.52 -3.94 -11.62
CA TYR A 84 -14.25 -4.26 -10.21
C TYR A 84 -12.79 -3.98 -9.86
N LEU A 85 -12.55 -3.07 -8.92
CA LEU A 85 -11.22 -2.68 -8.48
C LEU A 85 -10.78 -3.54 -7.29
N LEU A 86 -9.65 -4.24 -7.45
CA LEU A 86 -8.88 -4.80 -6.35
C LEU A 86 -7.85 -3.77 -5.90
N SER A 87 -7.98 -3.26 -4.67
CA SER A 87 -7.04 -2.29 -4.11
C SER A 87 -5.61 -2.84 -4.07
N GLY A 88 -4.63 -1.99 -4.37
CA GLY A 88 -3.21 -2.33 -4.30
C GLY A 88 -2.78 -2.84 -2.92
N LEU A 89 -3.45 -2.40 -1.84
CA LEU A 89 -3.18 -2.88 -0.48
C LEU A 89 -3.62 -4.34 -0.29
N ARG A 90 -4.72 -4.75 -0.92
CA ARG A 90 -5.26 -6.12 -0.84
C ARG A 90 -4.44 -7.12 -1.65
N LEU A 91 -3.59 -6.67 -2.57
CA LEU A 91 -2.69 -7.57 -3.32
C LEU A 91 -1.75 -8.36 -2.42
N TYR A 92 -1.39 -7.80 -1.26
CA TYR A 92 -0.57 -8.46 -0.26
C TYR A 92 -1.32 -9.53 0.54
N ASP A 93 -2.64 -9.37 0.67
CA ASP A 93 -3.49 -10.24 1.47
C ASP A 93 -3.94 -11.49 0.69
N LEU A 94 -3.83 -11.47 -0.65
CA LEU A 94 -4.08 -12.64 -1.49
C LEU A 94 -3.08 -13.76 -1.19
N ASP A 95 -3.53 -15.01 -1.27
CA ASP A 95 -2.65 -16.17 -1.27
C ASP A 95 -1.97 -16.34 -2.64
N GLU A 96 -0.91 -17.17 -2.68
CA GLU A 96 -0.12 -17.40 -3.88
C GLU A 96 -0.94 -18.01 -5.02
N ARG A 97 -1.88 -18.92 -4.71
CA ARG A 97 -2.73 -19.58 -5.70
C ARG A 97 -3.67 -18.56 -6.33
N SER A 98 -4.37 -17.76 -5.54
CA SER A 98 -5.27 -16.71 -6.05
C SER A 98 -4.52 -15.71 -6.93
N ARG A 99 -3.31 -15.29 -6.53
CA ARG A 99 -2.46 -14.44 -7.38
C ARG A 99 -2.13 -15.12 -8.71
N LYS A 100 -1.73 -16.39 -8.68
CA LYS A 100 -1.37 -17.14 -9.89
C LYS A 100 -2.54 -17.32 -10.84
N GLU A 101 -3.72 -17.69 -10.32
CA GLU A 101 -4.92 -17.83 -11.14
C GLU A 101 -5.27 -16.50 -11.82
N LEU A 102 -5.21 -15.37 -11.09
CA LEU A 102 -5.51 -14.04 -11.64
C LEU A 102 -4.38 -13.41 -12.49
N ASP A 103 -3.31 -14.16 -12.79
CA ASP A 103 -2.08 -13.69 -13.43
C ASP A 103 -1.49 -12.44 -12.74
N LEU A 104 -1.57 -12.37 -11.41
CA LEU A 104 -1.02 -11.28 -10.61
C LEU A 104 0.43 -11.56 -10.24
N PRO A 105 1.27 -10.51 -10.17
CA PRO A 105 2.65 -10.66 -9.74
C PRO A 105 2.72 -11.17 -8.30
N GLN A 106 3.67 -12.08 -8.05
CA GLN A 106 4.04 -12.44 -6.68
C GLN A 106 4.83 -11.30 -6.04
N VAL A 107 4.89 -11.29 -4.72
CA VAL A 107 5.73 -10.34 -3.97
C VAL A 107 7.19 -10.65 -4.28
N GLU A 108 7.96 -9.62 -4.67
CA GLU A 108 9.36 -9.80 -5.04
C GLU A 108 10.29 -9.50 -3.86
N ASP A 109 10.75 -10.55 -3.20
CA ASP A 109 11.54 -10.43 -1.96
C ASP A 109 12.98 -9.97 -2.21
N ASN A 110 13.50 -10.07 -3.43
CA ASN A 110 14.91 -9.81 -3.74
C ASN A 110 15.16 -8.43 -4.33
N ILE A 111 14.48 -7.40 -3.82
CA ILE A 111 14.70 -6.01 -4.27
C ILE A 111 15.68 -5.32 -3.33
N ALA A 112 16.84 -4.97 -3.86
CA ALA A 112 17.79 -4.12 -3.15
C ALA A 112 17.40 -2.65 -3.32
N ILE A 113 17.43 -1.89 -2.23
CA ILE A 113 17.19 -0.45 -2.23
C ILE A 113 18.42 0.30 -1.72
N GLU A 114 18.80 1.37 -2.43
CA GLU A 114 19.88 2.28 -2.07
C GLU A 114 19.32 3.69 -1.90
N LEU A 115 19.70 4.39 -0.83
CA LEU A 115 19.27 5.74 -0.50
C LEU A 115 20.43 6.73 -0.58
N GLU A 116 20.21 7.85 -1.27
CA GLU A 116 21.15 8.96 -1.42
C GLU A 116 20.53 10.26 -0.93
N SER A 117 21.23 10.98 -0.07
CA SER A 117 20.88 12.34 0.31
C SER A 117 21.34 13.36 -0.72
N ARG A 118 20.61 14.46 -0.82
CA ARG A 118 21.05 15.68 -1.51
C ARG A 118 20.87 16.84 -0.55
N GLN A 119 21.93 17.64 -0.43
CA GLN A 119 22.03 18.73 0.55
C GLN A 119 21.95 18.23 2.00
N ALA A 120 22.16 19.14 2.95
CA ALA A 120 22.10 18.82 4.37
C ALA A 120 20.68 19.03 4.92
N VAL A 121 20.31 18.25 5.94
CA VAL A 121 19.14 18.52 6.78
C VAL A 121 19.25 19.94 7.34
N GLY A 122 18.11 20.64 7.43
CA GLY A 122 18.08 22.06 7.81
C GLY A 122 18.06 23.01 6.62
N THR A 123 18.23 22.49 5.39
CA THR A 123 18.22 23.29 4.16
C THR A 123 16.92 23.10 3.37
N LYS A 124 16.53 24.13 2.61
CA LYS A 124 15.30 24.07 1.78
C LYS A 124 15.36 23.02 0.67
N GLY A 125 16.56 22.61 0.25
CA GLY A 125 16.76 21.63 -0.81
C GLY A 125 17.15 20.25 -0.33
N PHE A 126 16.99 19.95 0.97
CA PHE A 126 17.18 18.60 1.48
C PHE A 126 16.20 17.64 0.82
N GLU A 127 16.73 16.58 0.21
CA GLU A 127 15.94 15.48 -0.36
C GLU A 127 16.67 14.15 -0.19
N ILE A 128 15.90 13.07 -0.12
CA ILE A 128 16.40 11.70 -0.17
C ILE A 128 15.90 11.10 -1.47
N LYS A 129 16.81 10.53 -2.26
CA LYS A 129 16.50 9.77 -3.47
C LYS A 129 16.71 8.29 -3.19
N TYR A 130 15.97 7.45 -3.89
CA TYR A 130 16.13 6.01 -3.82
C TYR A 130 16.45 5.43 -5.20
N SER A 131 17.16 4.31 -5.19
CA SER A 131 17.37 3.43 -6.34
C SER A 131 16.92 2.03 -5.98
N LEU A 132 16.08 1.42 -6.82
CA LEU A 132 15.65 0.02 -6.70
C LEU A 132 16.38 -0.84 -7.72
N ASN A 133 16.97 -1.94 -7.27
CA ASN A 133 17.67 -2.91 -8.11
C ASN A 133 17.06 -4.31 -7.91
N HIS A 134 16.74 -4.96 -9.01
CA HIS A 134 16.27 -6.34 -9.05
C HIS A 134 17.30 -7.25 -9.75
N PRO A 135 17.62 -8.45 -9.24
CA PRO A 135 18.67 -9.31 -9.81
C PRO A 135 18.52 -9.59 -11.30
N LYS A 136 17.28 -9.74 -11.79
CA LYS A 136 17.00 -10.03 -13.21
C LYS A 136 16.77 -8.79 -14.07
N HIS A 137 16.32 -7.69 -13.47
CA HIS A 137 15.86 -6.50 -14.22
C HIS A 137 16.76 -5.27 -14.00
N GLY A 138 17.79 -5.38 -13.17
CA GLY A 138 18.66 -4.27 -12.83
C GLY A 138 17.89 -3.13 -12.15
N TYR A 139 18.30 -1.89 -12.44
CA TYR A 139 17.73 -0.67 -11.88
C TYR A 139 16.37 -0.31 -12.51
N PHE A 140 15.35 -1.14 -12.28
CA PHE A 140 14.04 -1.02 -12.94
C PHE A 140 13.30 0.28 -12.65
N HIS A 141 13.56 0.96 -11.54
CA HIS A 141 12.97 2.26 -11.22
C HIS A 141 13.29 3.36 -12.26
N ARG A 142 14.33 3.16 -13.10
CA ARG A 142 14.74 4.14 -14.12
C ARG A 142 13.93 4.09 -15.41
N PHE A 143 13.25 2.98 -15.67
CA PHE A 143 12.51 2.76 -16.93
C PHE A 143 11.12 2.15 -16.72
N GLY A 144 10.88 1.50 -15.59
CA GLY A 144 9.56 1.03 -15.19
C GLY A 144 8.70 2.15 -14.63
N LYS A 145 7.39 2.04 -14.82
CA LYS A 145 6.41 2.98 -14.28
C LYS A 145 5.87 2.44 -12.95
N ARG A 146 5.99 3.21 -11.88
CA ARG A 146 5.31 2.93 -10.61
C ARG A 146 3.83 3.27 -10.71
N LEU A 147 2.97 2.33 -10.35
CA LEU A 147 1.52 2.49 -10.24
C LEU A 147 1.10 1.92 -8.88
N GLY A 148 1.03 2.81 -7.88
CA GLY A 148 0.79 2.42 -6.49
C GLY A 148 1.90 1.50 -5.96
N ASN A 149 1.51 0.27 -5.61
CA ASN A 149 2.39 -0.77 -5.04
C ASN A 149 3.09 -1.62 -6.12
N LEU A 150 2.75 -1.38 -7.39
CA LEU A 150 3.22 -2.13 -8.54
C LEU A 150 4.23 -1.33 -9.35
N TYR A 151 5.20 -2.03 -9.93
CA TYR A 151 6.07 -1.52 -10.98
C TYR A 151 5.79 -2.24 -12.29
N VAL A 152 5.42 -1.47 -13.31
CA VAL A 152 5.21 -1.96 -14.68
C VAL A 152 6.50 -1.76 -15.46
N ILE A 153 7.21 -2.85 -15.74
CA ILE A 153 8.43 -2.82 -16.57
C ILE A 153 8.06 -2.88 -18.05
N ASN A 154 7.15 -3.78 -18.41
CA ASN A 154 6.57 -3.92 -19.73
C ASN A 154 5.19 -4.61 -19.61
N LYS A 155 4.54 -4.96 -20.73
CA LYS A 155 3.20 -5.57 -20.74
C LYS A 155 3.12 -6.90 -19.97
N ASP A 156 4.21 -7.67 -19.94
CA ASP A 156 4.25 -9.02 -19.39
C ASP A 156 5.00 -9.08 -18.04
N THR A 157 5.63 -7.97 -17.63
CA THR A 157 6.50 -7.91 -16.44
C THR A 157 5.98 -6.86 -15.47
N LEU A 158 5.31 -7.33 -14.44
CA LEU A 158 4.83 -6.57 -13.30
C LEU A 158 5.60 -7.02 -12.05
N LEU A 159 6.02 -6.08 -11.21
CA LEU A 159 6.63 -6.39 -9.91
C LEU A 159 5.75 -5.82 -8.80
N LEU A 160 5.41 -6.66 -7.82
CA LEU A 160 4.79 -6.23 -6.57
C LEU A 160 5.89 -6.03 -5.53
N LEU A 161 6.10 -4.78 -5.11
CA LEU A 161 7.11 -4.47 -4.11
C LEU A 161 6.75 -5.06 -2.75
N PRO A 162 7.71 -5.54 -1.96
CA PRO A 162 7.48 -5.87 -0.55
C PRO A 162 6.86 -4.70 0.22
N LYS A 163 5.92 -5.00 1.12
CA LYS A 163 5.15 -3.99 1.86
C LYS A 163 6.02 -3.01 2.65
N ASN A 164 7.12 -3.49 3.21
CA ASN A 164 8.12 -2.68 3.93
C ASN A 164 8.90 -1.74 3.01
N ILE A 165 9.29 -2.19 1.80
CA ILE A 165 9.92 -1.35 0.78
C ILE A 165 8.94 -0.29 0.27
N GLN A 166 7.68 -0.66 0.02
CA GLN A 166 6.64 0.28 -0.39
C GLN A 166 6.45 1.38 0.67
N LYS A 167 6.32 1.01 1.95
CA LYS A 167 6.20 1.98 3.05
C LYS A 167 7.38 2.95 3.12
N LEU A 168 8.60 2.47 2.90
CA LEU A 168 9.80 3.31 2.85
C LEU A 168 9.73 4.31 1.69
N ILE A 169 9.38 3.85 0.48
CA ILE A 169 9.26 4.71 -0.70
C ILE A 169 8.17 5.77 -0.49
N GLU A 170 6.99 5.37 -0.01
CA GLU A 170 5.90 6.31 0.31
C GLU A 170 6.34 7.35 1.33
N THR A 171 7.12 6.95 2.34
CA THR A 171 7.68 7.90 3.31
C THR A 171 8.62 8.88 2.61
N ILE A 172 9.51 8.40 1.74
CA ILE A 172 10.46 9.26 1.01
C ILE A 172 9.72 10.26 0.10
N ASP A 173 8.72 9.78 -0.65
CA ASP A 173 7.92 10.59 -1.57
C ASP A 173 7.11 11.67 -0.83
N ASN A 174 6.65 11.37 0.39
CA ASN A 174 5.95 12.31 1.27
C ASN A 174 6.92 13.19 2.08
N ARG A 175 7.87 13.83 1.40
CA ARG A 175 8.84 14.71 2.05
C ARG A 175 8.18 15.91 2.75
N PRO A 176 8.71 16.34 3.91
CA PRO A 176 8.21 17.53 4.60
C PRO A 176 8.44 18.80 3.78
N GLN A 177 7.49 19.72 3.84
CA GLN A 177 7.60 21.05 3.22
C GLN A 177 8.37 22.05 4.10
N LYS A 178 8.35 21.83 5.42
CA LYS A 178 9.03 22.69 6.38
C LYS A 178 10.36 22.09 6.83
N VAL A 179 11.31 22.97 7.11
CA VAL A 179 12.65 22.59 7.57
C VAL A 179 12.62 21.91 8.95
N GLU A 180 11.77 22.39 9.85
CA GLU A 180 11.59 21.84 11.21
C GLU A 180 11.19 20.36 11.22
N ASP A 181 10.45 19.92 10.21
CA ASP A 181 9.95 18.54 10.09
C ASP A 181 10.98 17.59 9.45
N GLN A 182 12.09 18.12 8.88
CA GLN A 182 13.10 17.31 8.18
C GLN A 182 13.84 16.34 9.11
N PHE A 183 14.04 16.73 10.37
CA PHE A 183 14.75 15.92 11.36
C PHE A 183 13.98 14.63 11.68
N GLY A 184 12.68 14.75 11.96
CA GLY A 184 11.81 13.60 12.20
C GLY A 184 11.64 12.74 10.95
N TYR A 185 11.51 13.37 9.78
CA TYR A 185 11.48 12.68 8.50
C TYR A 185 12.74 11.82 8.25
N LEU A 186 13.94 12.37 8.44
CA LEU A 186 15.17 11.61 8.24
C LEU A 186 15.29 10.44 9.24
N ALA A 187 14.92 10.65 10.51
CA ALA A 187 14.90 9.59 11.50
C ALA A 187 13.96 8.44 11.09
N LEU A 188 12.74 8.76 10.66
CA LEU A 188 11.76 7.78 10.19
C LEU A 188 12.26 7.03 8.94
N VAL A 189 12.81 7.75 7.94
CA VAL A 189 13.39 7.14 6.74
C VAL A 189 14.53 6.20 7.12
N LYS A 190 15.46 6.63 7.99
CA LYS A 190 16.60 5.79 8.44
C LYS A 190 16.12 4.53 9.17
N LYS A 191 15.09 4.64 10.01
CA LYS A 191 14.48 3.49 10.68
C LYS A 191 13.90 2.48 9.67
N LEU A 192 13.06 2.96 8.75
CA LEU A 192 12.44 2.12 7.73
C LEU A 192 13.49 1.48 6.80
N ALA A 193 14.49 2.26 6.39
CA ALA A 193 15.61 1.81 5.59
C ALA A 193 16.40 0.69 6.26
N THR A 194 16.63 0.80 7.58
CA THR A 194 17.29 -0.24 8.36
C THR A 194 16.47 -1.52 8.40
N SER A 195 15.14 -1.42 8.56
CA SER A 195 14.24 -2.59 8.60
C SER A 195 14.19 -3.41 7.30
N VAL A 196 14.63 -2.81 6.18
CA VAL A 196 14.68 -3.46 4.86
C VAL A 196 16.11 -3.70 4.38
N ASN A 197 17.11 -3.55 5.27
CA ASN A 197 18.54 -3.65 4.93
C ASN A 197 18.96 -2.77 3.74
N ALA A 198 18.38 -1.57 3.64
CA ALA A 198 18.72 -0.60 2.60
C ALA A 198 20.18 -0.14 2.70
N ARG A 199 20.82 0.08 1.57
CA ARG A 199 22.12 0.75 1.53
C ARG A 199 21.93 2.25 1.71
N LEU A 200 22.60 2.82 2.70
CA LEU A 200 22.56 4.25 2.99
C LEU A 200 23.86 4.92 2.52
N ASP A 201 23.77 6.15 2.04
CA ASP A 201 24.96 6.97 1.82
C ASP A 201 25.66 7.37 3.14
N THR A 202 26.88 7.89 3.02
CA THR A 202 27.69 8.26 4.20
C THR A 202 27.07 9.36 5.04
N TYR A 203 26.26 10.25 4.45
CA TYR A 203 25.62 11.34 5.18
C TYR A 203 24.51 10.80 6.08
N ILE A 204 23.54 10.08 5.50
CA ILE A 204 22.41 9.48 6.23
C ILE A 204 22.90 8.54 7.33
N GLN A 205 23.98 7.79 7.08
CA GLN A 205 24.58 6.90 8.09
C GLN A 205 25.05 7.66 9.34
N LYS A 206 25.69 8.82 9.16
CA LYS A 206 26.32 9.60 10.24
C LYS A 206 25.33 10.44 11.04
N GLU A 207 24.25 10.87 10.41
CA GLU A 207 23.21 11.66 11.07
C GLU A 207 22.44 10.84 12.10
N ASN A 208 22.40 11.31 13.35
CA ASN A 208 21.73 10.65 14.46
C ASN A 208 20.54 11.49 14.91
N TYR A 209 19.41 11.29 14.24
CA TYR A 209 18.13 11.85 14.64
C TYR A 209 17.25 10.76 15.21
N TYR A 210 16.48 11.12 16.22
CA TYR A 210 15.61 10.20 16.94
C TYR A 210 14.16 10.65 16.76
N PHE A 211 13.29 9.70 16.42
CA PHE A 211 11.85 9.89 16.34
C PHE A 211 11.19 8.97 17.37
N PRO A 212 10.70 9.50 18.50
CA PRO A 212 10.03 8.69 19.50
C PRO A 212 8.69 8.16 18.97
N GLU A 213 8.37 6.91 19.26
CA GLU A 213 7.11 6.29 18.82
C GLU A 213 6.05 6.18 19.90
N GLU A 214 6.47 6.00 21.16
CA GLU A 214 5.58 5.77 22.29
C GLU A 214 5.77 6.87 23.34
N LEU A 215 4.84 7.82 23.34
CA LEU A 215 4.69 8.79 24.42
C LEU A 215 3.89 8.15 25.57
N ASP A 216 4.55 7.98 26.70
CA ASP A 216 3.89 7.72 27.99
C ASP A 216 3.73 9.05 28.73
N VAL A 217 2.69 9.15 29.56
CA VAL A 217 2.41 10.37 30.33
C VAL A 217 2.04 9.97 31.74
N GLU A 218 2.96 10.19 32.68
CA GLU A 218 2.67 10.09 34.10
C GLU A 218 1.94 11.37 34.55
N THR A 219 0.94 11.23 35.40
CA THR A 219 0.18 12.37 35.93
C THR A 219 0.35 12.49 37.43
N GLU A 220 0.62 13.69 37.93
CA GLU A 220 0.64 13.98 39.36
C GLU A 220 -0.42 15.04 39.68
N ILE A 221 -1.35 14.71 40.57
CA ILE A 221 -2.34 15.66 41.06
C ILE A 221 -1.69 16.48 42.16
N LYS A 222 -1.42 17.77 41.90
CA LYS A 222 -0.87 18.68 42.91
C LYS A 222 -1.95 19.19 43.86
N ASN A 223 -3.15 19.45 43.32
CA ASN A 223 -4.36 19.80 44.08
C ASN A 223 -5.61 19.68 43.20
N ASN A 224 -6.79 20.02 43.74
CA ASN A 224 -8.08 19.91 43.04
C ASN A 224 -8.20 20.76 41.76
N GLU A 225 -7.26 21.68 41.52
CA GLU A 225 -7.26 22.59 40.36
C GLU A 225 -6.03 22.40 39.45
N LEU A 226 -5.05 21.58 39.87
CA LEU A 226 -3.77 21.42 39.17
C LEU A 226 -3.35 19.95 39.06
N ILE A 227 -3.28 19.49 37.81
CA ILE A 227 -2.69 18.21 37.41
C ILE A 227 -1.45 18.53 36.59
N GLU A 228 -0.30 17.98 37.00
CA GLU A 228 0.95 18.07 36.24
C GLU A 228 1.13 16.80 35.40
N LEU A 229 1.55 16.99 34.15
CA LEU A 229 1.82 15.91 33.20
C LEU A 229 3.33 15.76 33.02
N TYR A 230 3.82 14.53 33.13
CA TYR A 230 5.22 14.16 32.98
C TYR A 230 5.38 13.22 31.80
N PRO A 231 5.53 13.77 30.58
CA PRO A 231 5.78 12.94 29.41
C PRO A 231 7.10 12.19 29.57
N SER A 232 7.13 10.96 29.07
CA SER A 232 8.34 10.14 28.88
C SER A 232 8.19 9.31 27.61
N PHE A 233 9.31 9.00 26.98
CA PHE A 233 9.34 8.12 25.82
C PHE A 233 9.94 6.77 26.26
N ARG A 234 9.17 5.69 26.07
CA ARG A 234 9.55 4.35 26.57
C ARG A 234 10.83 3.81 25.93
N ASP A 235 11.07 4.26 24.72
CA ASP A 235 12.19 3.94 23.85
C ASP A 235 13.43 4.80 24.13
N LEU A 236 13.36 5.75 25.07
CA LEU A 236 14.48 6.56 25.53
C LEU A 236 14.98 6.14 26.91
N ASP A 237 16.30 6.30 27.13
CA ASP A 237 16.85 6.12 28.46
C ASP A 237 16.39 7.23 29.43
N ASN A 238 16.52 6.95 30.73
CA ASN A 238 16.10 7.87 31.78
C ASN A 238 16.83 9.22 31.72
N LYS A 239 18.05 9.26 31.21
CA LYS A 239 18.84 10.50 31.14
C LYS A 239 18.26 11.43 30.08
N LEU A 240 18.02 10.93 28.87
CA LEU A 240 17.39 11.68 27.79
C LEU A 240 15.97 12.13 28.15
N ASN A 241 15.19 11.23 28.77
CA ASN A 241 13.85 11.57 29.27
C ASN A 241 13.90 12.71 30.30
N ASN A 242 14.88 12.72 31.21
CA ASN A 242 15.06 13.79 32.18
C ASN A 242 15.53 15.11 31.53
N GLU A 243 16.40 15.05 30.52
CA GLU A 243 16.83 16.23 29.75
C GLU A 243 15.64 16.86 29.01
N ILE A 244 14.81 16.05 28.33
CA ILE A 244 13.59 16.50 27.66
C ILE A 244 12.63 17.14 28.66
N ARG A 245 12.33 16.47 29.78
CA ARG A 245 11.52 17.03 30.88
C ARG A 245 12.06 18.38 31.31
N SER A 246 13.36 18.48 31.57
CA SER A 246 13.98 19.73 32.02
C SER A 246 13.88 20.88 31.01
N SER A 247 13.84 20.56 29.70
CA SER A 247 13.67 21.56 28.64
C SER A 247 12.22 22.03 28.48
N LEU A 248 11.25 21.11 28.62
CA LEU A 248 9.81 21.42 28.56
C LEU A 248 9.39 22.37 29.69
N PHE A 249 9.95 22.19 30.90
CA PHE A 249 9.64 23.05 32.05
C PHE A 249 10.45 24.36 32.08
N LYS A 250 11.51 24.49 31.27
CA LYS A 250 12.30 25.75 31.16
C LYS A 250 11.76 26.70 30.08
N GLY A 251 11.02 26.20 29.09
CA GLY A 251 10.31 27.02 28.12
C GLY A 251 8.88 27.30 28.59
N ALA A 252 8.50 28.56 28.78
CA ALA A 252 7.15 28.95 29.18
C ALA A 252 6.09 28.46 28.17
N SER A 253 5.53 27.27 28.40
CA SER A 253 4.40 26.72 27.64
C SER A 253 3.32 26.31 28.63
N TYR A 254 2.59 27.31 29.15
CA TYR A 254 1.31 27.06 29.78
C TYR A 254 0.28 26.85 28.66
N THR A 255 -0.13 25.60 28.43
CA THR A 255 -1.40 25.36 27.73
C THR A 255 -2.51 25.57 28.74
N LYS A 256 -3.06 26.80 28.76
CA LYS A 256 -4.29 27.09 29.50
C LYS A 256 -5.44 26.37 28.76
N ILE A 257 -5.84 25.19 29.24
CA ILE A 257 -7.06 24.53 28.77
C ILE A 257 -8.25 25.33 29.34
N THR A 258 -8.76 26.30 28.58
CA THR A 258 -10.08 26.88 28.84
C THR A 258 -11.13 26.01 28.14
N GLY A 259 -11.71 25.07 28.87
CA GLY A 259 -12.89 24.30 28.47
C GLY A 259 -13.78 24.05 29.69
N PRO A 260 -15.10 23.90 29.53
CA PRO A 260 -16.01 23.69 30.65
C PRO A 260 -15.68 22.38 31.37
N PRO A 261 -15.98 22.25 32.68
CA PRO A 261 -15.62 21.08 33.46
C PRO A 261 -16.24 19.82 32.85
N LEU A 262 -15.38 18.83 32.56
CA LEU A 262 -15.79 17.49 32.19
C LEU A 262 -16.65 16.92 33.33
N GLN A 263 -17.96 16.77 33.07
CA GLN A 263 -18.80 15.92 33.89
C GLN A 263 -18.44 14.48 33.60
N VAL A 264 -17.78 13.82 34.54
CA VAL A 264 -17.66 12.37 34.55
C VAL A 264 -19.00 11.82 35.03
N VAL A 265 -19.78 11.25 34.10
CA VAL A 265 -20.91 10.39 34.46
C VAL A 265 -20.33 9.02 34.78
N VAL A 266 -20.60 8.55 36.01
CA VAL A 266 -20.27 7.20 36.51
C VAL A 266 -21.04 6.14 35.73
#